data_AF-A0A937QPJ0-F1
#
_entry.id   AF-A0A937QPJ0-F1
#
_cell.length_a   1.000
_cell.length_b   1.000
_cell.length_c   1.000
_cell.angle_alpha   90.00
_cell.angle_beta   90.00
_cell.angle_gamma   90.00
#
_symmetry.space_group_name_H-M   'P 1'
#
loop_
_entity.id
_entity.type
_entity.pdbx_description
1 polymer ?
#
loop_
_entity_poly.entity_id
_entity_poly.type
_entity_poly.pdbx_seq_one_letter_code
_entity_poly.pdbx_strand_id
1 'polypeptide(L)'
;MNAFIQKHSKNIIGVLSGWDRIVFRATLRLVANLSGMNSYLSHMGILMKDFKEYAKDKTAELINASVAKAHRNNRPNLYLPSGRINKEDKALEIAKRDHITDGLICILRTVEPCITYELHRNRDAKTLDLQILHGKCMQLYHYWYDPYFGFMGARIQTWFPFAIQIWMNGREWLAQRMDQKGIDYIRCDNCYPWISDFAKAQRQMDQMLKTDWCKQFNRIASFLNLRKAMTAIWRPWQHLIRISELKTWWLLSVNVGVVKESQYAPYVHGVSKINNYSLQ
;
A
#
# COMPACT_ATOMS: atom_id res chain seq x y z
N MET A 1 23.36 1.84 14.78
CA MET A 1 23.60 2.80 13.68
C MET A 1 25.00 3.41 13.74
N ASN A 2 25.41 4.00 14.87
CA ASN A 2 26.72 4.67 15.01
C ASN A 2 27.92 3.75 14.75
N ALA A 3 27.90 2.49 15.21
CA ALA A 3 29.00 1.56 15.02
C ALA A 3 29.29 1.20 13.56
N PHE A 4 28.26 1.13 12.70
CA PHE A 4 28.43 0.83 11.28
C PHE A 4 29.05 2.01 10.53
N ILE A 5 28.48 3.21 10.72
CA ILE A 5 28.98 4.44 10.12
C ILE A 5 30.42 4.70 10.57
N GLN A 6 30.73 4.45 11.85
CA GLN A 6 32.09 4.54 12.37
C GLN A 6 33.03 3.53 11.69
N LYS A 7 32.62 2.26 11.59
CA LYS A 7 33.42 1.17 10.98
C LYS A 7 33.73 1.41 9.50
N HIS A 8 32.81 1.99 8.75
CA HIS A 8 32.95 2.22 7.31
C HIS A 8 33.11 3.69 6.92
N SER A 9 33.40 4.56 7.89
CA SER A 9 33.51 6.02 7.71
C SER A 9 34.41 6.44 6.55
N LYS A 10 35.54 5.74 6.34
CA LYS A 10 36.49 6.00 5.25
C LYS A 10 35.90 5.83 3.85
N ASN A 11 34.87 4.99 3.74
CA ASN A 11 34.23 4.66 2.47
C ASN A 11 32.96 5.47 2.26
N ILE A 12 32.38 6.07 3.31
CA ILE A 12 31.10 6.78 3.25
C ILE A 12 31.30 8.23 2.79
N ILE A 13 30.72 8.61 1.66
CA ILE A 13 30.73 9.97 1.11
C ILE A 13 29.57 10.84 1.61
N GLY A 14 28.53 10.22 2.19
CA GLY A 14 27.38 10.93 2.76
C GLY A 14 26.38 9.96 3.38
N VAL A 15 25.52 10.49 4.25
CA VAL A 15 24.47 9.71 4.93
C VAL A 15 23.12 10.34 4.66
N LEU A 16 22.18 9.55 4.15
CA LEU A 16 20.77 9.94 4.04
C LEU A 16 19.93 9.14 5.03
N SER A 17 19.06 9.85 5.75
CA SER A 17 18.14 9.31 6.74
C SER A 17 16.71 9.58 6.32
N GLY A 18 15.84 8.57 6.33
CA GLY A 18 14.43 8.74 6.00
C GLY A 18 13.74 7.40 5.74
N TRP A 19 12.48 7.46 5.30
CA TRP A 19 11.71 6.26 5.02
C TRP A 19 12.13 5.64 3.68
N ASP A 20 12.36 4.34 3.69
CA ASP A 20 12.77 3.58 2.52
C ASP A 20 11.57 2.84 1.91
N ARG A 21 11.09 1.79 2.59
CA ARG A 21 9.88 1.07 2.22
C ARG A 21 8.75 1.47 3.14
N ILE A 22 7.67 1.99 2.56
CA ILE A 22 6.52 2.48 3.32
C ILE A 22 5.32 1.63 2.94
N VAL A 23 4.70 1.02 3.94
CA VAL A 23 3.45 0.27 3.76
C VAL A 23 2.39 0.81 4.71
N PHE A 24 1.32 1.34 4.13
CA PHE A 24 0.12 1.75 4.84
C PHE A 24 -0.93 0.65 4.80
N ARG A 25 -1.71 0.56 5.87
CA ARG A 25 -2.87 -0.33 5.96
C ARG A 25 -4.10 0.52 6.19
N ALA A 26 -5.13 0.31 5.38
CA ALA A 26 -6.44 0.90 5.58
C ALA A 26 -7.47 -0.22 5.75
N THR A 27 -8.40 -0.02 6.68
CA THR A 27 -9.50 -0.95 6.93
C THR A 27 -10.75 -0.16 7.28
N LEU A 28 -11.91 -0.72 6.97
CA LEU A 28 -13.18 -0.15 7.40
C LEU A 28 -13.47 -0.58 8.84
N ARG A 29 -13.10 0.26 9.81
CA ARG A 29 -13.16 -0.08 11.24
C ARG A 29 -14.52 -0.63 11.69
N LEU A 30 -15.61 -0.06 11.16
CA LEU A 30 -16.97 -0.53 11.45
C LEU A 30 -17.15 -2.01 11.12
N VAL A 31 -16.71 -2.46 9.94
CA VAL A 31 -16.90 -3.85 9.49
C VAL A 31 -15.66 -4.73 9.72
N ALA A 32 -14.62 -4.22 10.37
CA ALA A 32 -13.35 -4.93 10.63
C ALA A 32 -13.32 -5.70 11.96
N ASN A 33 -14.41 -5.68 12.72
CA ASN A 33 -14.58 -6.46 13.95
C ASN A 33 -16.02 -7.02 14.03
N LEU A 34 -16.21 -8.07 14.81
CA LEU A 34 -17.51 -8.77 14.92
C LEU A 34 -18.65 -7.87 15.39
N SER A 35 -18.43 -7.06 16.44
CA SER A 35 -19.46 -6.20 17.02
C SER A 35 -19.94 -5.15 16.01
N GLY A 36 -19.01 -4.48 15.35
CA GLY A 36 -19.34 -3.48 14.34
C GLY A 36 -19.92 -4.10 13.07
N MET A 37 -19.46 -5.29 12.67
CA MET A 37 -20.03 -6.02 11.54
C MET A 37 -21.47 -6.44 11.80
N ASN A 38 -21.77 -6.96 12.99
CA ASN A 38 -23.15 -7.29 13.40
C ASN A 38 -24.04 -6.03 13.43
N SER A 39 -23.51 -4.92 13.96
CA SER A 39 -24.22 -3.63 13.99
C SER A 39 -24.50 -3.11 12.58
N TYR A 40 -23.52 -3.25 11.68
CA TYR A 40 -23.64 -2.87 10.27
C TYR A 40 -24.72 -3.70 9.56
N LEU A 41 -24.70 -5.03 9.69
CA LEU A 41 -25.69 -5.90 9.05
C LEU A 41 -27.09 -5.63 9.58
N SER A 42 -27.24 -5.46 10.90
CA SER A 42 -28.52 -5.12 11.53
C SER A 42 -29.06 -3.78 11.02
N HIS A 43 -28.23 -2.74 10.98
CA HIS A 43 -28.63 -1.42 10.48
C HIS A 43 -29.04 -1.46 9.00
N MET A 44 -28.37 -2.28 8.19
CA MET A 44 -28.68 -2.45 6.77
C MET A 44 -29.85 -3.42 6.51
N GLY A 45 -30.45 -4.01 7.55
CA GLY A 45 -31.54 -4.98 7.42
C GLY A 45 -31.13 -6.32 6.78
N ILE A 46 -29.84 -6.65 6.82
CA ILE A 46 -29.29 -7.88 6.22
C ILE A 46 -29.35 -9.00 7.26
N LEU A 47 -30.14 -10.04 6.97
CA LEU A 47 -30.21 -11.20 7.83
C LEU A 47 -28.92 -12.02 7.75
N MET A 48 -28.58 -12.70 8.84
CA MET A 48 -27.34 -13.47 8.94
C MET A 48 -27.23 -14.56 7.85
N LYS A 49 -28.34 -15.21 7.51
CA LYS A 49 -28.41 -16.20 6.41
C LYS A 49 -28.12 -15.61 5.02
N ASP A 50 -28.37 -14.32 4.83
CA ASP A 50 -28.22 -13.62 3.55
C ASP A 50 -26.85 -12.93 3.43
N PHE A 51 -26.04 -12.93 4.50
CA PHE A 51 -24.73 -12.29 4.54
C PHE A 51 -23.81 -12.76 3.40
N LYS A 52 -23.81 -14.06 3.10
CA LYS A 52 -22.91 -14.63 2.08
C LYS A 52 -23.21 -14.07 0.69
N GLU A 53 -24.48 -14.00 0.30
CA GLU A 53 -24.87 -13.45 -1.01
C GLU A 53 -24.60 -11.95 -1.06
N TYR A 54 -24.96 -11.23 0.01
CA TYR A 54 -24.62 -9.82 0.13
C TYR A 54 -23.11 -9.55 0.00
N ALA A 55 -22.27 -10.37 0.62
CA ALA A 55 -20.82 -10.25 0.52
C ALA A 55 -20.29 -10.55 -0.89
N LYS A 56 -20.88 -11.51 -1.61
CA LYS A 56 -20.56 -11.76 -3.01
C LYS A 56 -20.93 -10.58 -3.91
N ASP A 57 -22.09 -9.97 -3.70
CA ASP A 57 -22.52 -8.81 -4.48
C ASP A 57 -21.54 -7.65 -4.31
N LYS A 58 -21.13 -7.35 -3.07
CA LYS A 58 -20.11 -6.32 -2.80
C LYS A 58 -18.73 -6.67 -3.33
N THR A 59 -18.37 -7.96 -3.32
CA THR A 59 -17.15 -8.46 -3.97
C THR A 59 -17.18 -8.19 -5.48
N ALA A 60 -18.30 -8.52 -6.14
CA ALA A 60 -18.48 -8.33 -7.57
C ALA A 60 -18.50 -6.85 -7.95
N GLU A 61 -19.18 -5.99 -7.19
CA GLU A 61 -19.17 -4.53 -7.37
C GLU A 61 -17.73 -3.97 -7.38
N LEU A 62 -16.91 -4.38 -6.41
CA LEU A 62 -15.52 -3.95 -6.30
C LEU A 62 -14.66 -4.44 -7.46
N ILE A 63 -14.74 -5.74 -7.80
CA ILE A 63 -13.99 -6.30 -8.93
C ILE A 63 -14.39 -5.59 -10.22
N ASN A 64 -15.69 -5.44 -10.49
CA ASN A 64 -16.19 -4.78 -11.69
C ASN A 64 -15.74 -3.31 -11.77
N ALA A 65 -15.74 -2.59 -10.65
CA ALA A 65 -15.25 -1.21 -10.60
C ALA A 65 -13.75 -1.10 -10.95
N SER A 66 -12.93 -2.04 -10.46
CA SER A 66 -11.51 -2.14 -10.81
C SER A 66 -11.31 -2.52 -12.27
N VAL A 67 -12.01 -3.54 -12.78
CA VAL A 67 -11.93 -3.94 -14.19
C VAL A 67 -12.34 -2.80 -15.12
N ALA A 68 -13.45 -2.12 -14.82
CA ALA A 68 -13.90 -0.96 -15.58
C ALA A 68 -12.87 0.19 -15.54
N LYS A 69 -12.15 0.36 -14.42
CA LYS A 69 -11.05 1.33 -14.36
C LYS A 69 -9.91 0.94 -15.29
N ALA A 70 -9.43 -0.31 -15.26
CA ALA A 70 -8.38 -0.78 -16.15
C ALA A 70 -8.77 -0.57 -17.63
N HIS A 71 -10.00 -0.96 -17.99
CA HIS A 71 -10.55 -0.75 -19.33
C HIS A 71 -10.57 0.73 -19.73
N ARG A 72 -11.10 1.63 -18.89
CA ARG A 72 -11.12 3.09 -19.17
C ARG A 72 -9.73 3.70 -19.37
N ASN A 73 -8.69 3.12 -18.77
CA ASN A 73 -7.30 3.58 -18.91
C ASN A 73 -6.55 2.83 -20.02
N ASN A 74 -7.21 1.95 -20.78
CA ASN A 74 -6.58 1.05 -21.75
C ASN A 74 -5.42 0.24 -21.14
N ARG A 75 -5.60 -0.24 -19.90
CA ARG A 75 -4.59 -1.00 -19.16
C ARG A 75 -5.01 -2.45 -18.94
N PRO A 76 -4.05 -3.39 -18.88
CA PRO A 76 -4.36 -4.80 -18.70
C PRO A 76 -4.89 -5.09 -17.29
N ASN A 77 -5.86 -6.01 -17.23
CA ASN A 77 -6.36 -6.63 -16.02
C ASN A 77 -6.11 -8.14 -16.07
N LEU A 78 -5.05 -8.62 -15.41
CA LEU A 78 -4.54 -9.99 -15.55
C LEU A 78 -4.85 -10.81 -14.31
N TYR A 79 -5.27 -12.07 -14.50
CA TYR A 79 -5.32 -13.03 -13.40
C TYR A 79 -3.99 -13.78 -13.31
N LEU A 80 -3.42 -13.83 -12.11
CA LEU A 80 -2.18 -14.53 -11.80
C LEU A 80 -2.51 -15.82 -11.03
N PRO A 81 -2.29 -17.00 -11.63
CA PRO A 81 -2.69 -18.27 -11.04
C PRO A 81 -1.77 -18.73 -9.90
N SER A 82 -0.57 -18.15 -9.78
CA SER A 82 0.43 -18.54 -8.79
C SER A 82 0.91 -17.33 -7.98
N GLY A 83 0.93 -17.49 -6.66
CA GLY A 83 1.52 -16.51 -5.75
C GLY A 83 3.05 -16.38 -5.87
N ARG A 84 3.72 -17.29 -6.58
CA ARG A 84 5.17 -17.23 -6.85
C ARG A 84 5.55 -16.16 -7.88
N ILE A 85 4.59 -15.69 -8.67
CA ILE A 85 4.83 -14.63 -9.65
C ILE A 85 5.07 -13.31 -8.89
N ASN A 86 6.22 -12.69 -9.12
CA ASN A 86 6.48 -11.35 -8.59
C ASN A 86 5.60 -10.34 -9.33
N LYS A 87 4.65 -9.78 -8.59
CA LYS A 87 3.64 -8.86 -9.11
C LYS A 87 4.22 -7.50 -9.48
N GLU A 88 5.24 -7.07 -8.73
CA GLU A 88 5.95 -5.82 -9.00
C GLU A 88 6.75 -5.92 -10.30
N ASP A 89 7.53 -6.98 -10.47
CA ASP A 89 8.28 -7.23 -11.71
C ASP A 89 7.33 -7.30 -12.90
N LYS A 90 6.18 -7.97 -12.76
CA LYS A 90 5.18 -8.04 -13.82
C LYS A 90 4.60 -6.68 -14.18
N ALA A 91 4.36 -5.82 -13.20
CA ALA A 91 3.90 -4.46 -13.43
C ALA A 91 4.98 -3.61 -14.11
N LEU A 92 6.24 -3.72 -13.67
CA LEU A 92 7.37 -2.99 -14.26
C LEU A 92 7.67 -3.45 -15.70
N GLU A 93 7.51 -4.75 -16.01
CA GLU A 93 7.60 -5.28 -17.37
C GLU A 93 6.55 -4.62 -18.29
N ILE A 94 5.29 -4.55 -17.83
CA ILE A 94 4.20 -3.89 -18.56
C ILE A 94 4.50 -2.41 -18.74
N ALA A 95 4.94 -1.72 -17.68
CA ALA A 95 5.27 -0.30 -17.73
C ALA A 95 6.38 0.00 -18.74
N LYS A 96 7.44 -0.81 -18.78
CA LYS A 96 8.53 -0.68 -19.75
C LYS A 96 8.06 -0.95 -21.18
N ARG A 97 7.36 -2.06 -21.40
CA ARG A 97 6.83 -2.45 -22.72
C ARG A 97 5.91 -1.37 -23.31
N ASP A 98 5.04 -0.81 -22.47
CA ASP A 98 4.01 0.15 -22.89
C ASP A 98 4.46 1.62 -22.70
N HIS A 99 5.73 1.86 -22.36
CA HIS A 99 6.33 3.18 -22.15
C HIS A 99 5.52 4.08 -21.20
N ILE A 100 5.02 3.50 -20.11
CA ILE A 100 4.17 4.19 -19.13
C ILE A 100 5.06 4.96 -18.16
N THR A 101 4.82 6.27 -18.07
CA THR A 101 5.54 7.18 -17.15
C THR A 101 4.62 7.86 -16.14
N ASP A 102 3.30 7.81 -16.34
CA ASP A 102 2.29 8.34 -15.43
C ASP A 102 1.02 7.49 -15.46
N GLY A 103 0.29 7.47 -14.34
CA GLY A 103 -1.02 6.86 -14.23
C GLY A 103 -0.99 5.34 -14.10
N LEU A 104 -2.17 4.73 -14.28
CA LEU A 104 -2.36 3.28 -14.08
C LEU A 104 -1.45 2.48 -15.02
N ILE A 105 -0.77 1.47 -14.47
CA ILE A 105 0.05 0.52 -15.23
C ILE A 105 -0.79 -0.71 -15.54
N CYS A 106 -1.28 -1.38 -14.50
CA CYS A 106 -2.07 -2.60 -14.64
C CYS A 106 -2.89 -2.89 -13.38
N ILE A 107 -3.84 -3.82 -13.52
CA ILE A 107 -4.48 -4.49 -12.39
C ILE A 107 -4.14 -5.97 -12.44
N LEU A 108 -3.64 -6.53 -11.35
CA LEU A 108 -3.33 -7.94 -11.22
C LEU A 108 -4.28 -8.56 -10.18
N ARG A 109 -4.89 -9.69 -10.52
CA ARG A 109 -5.84 -10.42 -9.69
C ARG A 109 -5.23 -11.73 -9.26
N THR A 110 -5.29 -12.06 -7.98
CA THR A 110 -4.77 -13.36 -7.50
C THR A 110 -5.52 -13.79 -6.25
N VAL A 111 -5.58 -15.10 -5.98
CA VAL A 111 -6.19 -15.62 -4.75
C VAL A 111 -5.10 -15.75 -3.68
N GLU A 112 -5.25 -15.03 -2.57
CA GLU A 112 -4.31 -15.06 -1.46
C GLU A 112 -5.01 -15.27 -0.11
N PRO A 113 -4.29 -15.75 0.91
CA PRO A 113 -4.78 -15.80 2.28
C PRO A 113 -5.22 -14.43 2.79
N CYS A 114 -6.35 -14.40 3.50
CA CYS A 114 -6.93 -13.18 4.05
C CYS A 114 -7.71 -13.43 5.35
N ILE A 115 -7.91 -12.38 6.15
CA ILE A 115 -8.84 -12.43 7.29
C ILE A 115 -10.23 -12.12 6.75
N THR A 116 -11.20 -12.99 7.06
CA THR A 116 -12.56 -12.94 6.52
C THR A 116 -13.59 -13.34 7.58
N TYR A 117 -14.87 -13.20 7.25
CA TYR A 117 -15.99 -13.71 8.02
C TYR A 117 -16.55 -15.01 7.44
N GLU A 118 -17.00 -15.90 8.32
CA GLU A 118 -17.79 -17.09 8.00
C GLU A 118 -19.02 -17.15 8.89
N LEU A 119 -20.09 -17.75 8.36
CA LEU A 119 -21.30 -18.05 9.12
C LEU A 119 -21.10 -19.34 9.90
N HIS A 120 -21.22 -19.24 11.22
CA HIS A 120 -21.16 -20.35 12.13
C HIS A 120 -22.54 -20.64 12.72
N ARG A 121 -22.97 -21.90 12.72
CA ARG A 121 -24.22 -22.32 13.35
C ARG A 121 -23.96 -22.73 14.79
N ASN A 122 -24.42 -21.91 15.73
CA ASN A 122 -24.40 -22.22 17.15
C ASN A 122 -25.63 -23.07 17.50
N ARG A 123 -25.41 -24.37 17.75
CA ARG A 123 -26.50 -25.32 18.01
C ARG A 123 -27.14 -25.10 19.38
N ASP A 124 -26.34 -24.75 20.38
CA ASP A 124 -26.80 -24.58 21.76
C ASP A 124 -27.66 -23.32 21.91
N ALA A 125 -27.19 -22.20 21.36
CA ALA A 125 -27.95 -20.95 21.33
C ALA A 125 -29.04 -20.92 20.26
N LYS A 126 -29.07 -21.91 19.35
CA LYS A 126 -29.94 -21.95 18.15
C LYS A 126 -29.81 -20.69 17.28
N THR A 127 -28.62 -20.10 17.22
CA THR A 127 -28.33 -18.89 16.44
C THR A 127 -27.42 -19.17 15.23
N LEU A 128 -27.42 -18.23 14.29
CA LEU A 128 -26.38 -18.11 13.27
C LEU A 128 -25.54 -16.89 13.64
N ASP A 129 -24.24 -17.11 13.81
CA ASP A 129 -23.29 -16.11 14.26
C ASP A 129 -22.19 -15.90 13.21
N LEU A 130 -21.59 -14.72 13.16
CA LEU A 130 -20.36 -14.51 12.38
C LEU A 130 -19.13 -14.88 13.22
N GLN A 131 -18.14 -15.46 12.55
CA GLN A 131 -16.82 -15.68 13.11
C GLN A 131 -15.75 -15.12 12.18
N ILE A 132 -14.66 -14.62 12.76
CA ILE A 132 -13.47 -14.19 12.01
C ILE A 132 -12.53 -15.38 11.86
N LEU A 133 -12.05 -15.61 10.63
CA LEU A 133 -11.13 -16.70 10.33
C LEU A 133 -10.07 -16.30 9.29
N HIS A 134 -9.07 -17.14 9.17
CA HIS A 134 -8.13 -17.13 8.06
C HIS A 134 -8.71 -17.92 6.89
N GLY A 135 -9.11 -17.20 5.84
CA GLY A 135 -9.59 -17.78 4.60
C GLY A 135 -8.69 -17.43 3.42
N LYS A 136 -9.23 -17.57 2.21
CA LYS A 136 -8.63 -17.08 0.98
C LYS A 136 -9.67 -16.30 0.19
N CYS A 137 -9.23 -15.27 -0.50
CA CYS A 137 -10.09 -14.46 -1.33
C CYS A 137 -9.29 -13.85 -2.48
N MET A 138 -10.01 -13.39 -3.51
CA MET A 138 -9.39 -12.62 -4.58
C MET A 138 -8.80 -11.32 -3.99
N GLN A 139 -7.61 -10.97 -4.43
CA GLN A 139 -6.91 -9.73 -4.14
C GLN A 139 -6.72 -8.97 -5.45
N LEU A 140 -6.94 -7.65 -5.41
CA LEU A 140 -6.73 -6.76 -6.54
C LEU A 140 -5.50 -5.90 -6.27
N TYR A 141 -4.46 -6.10 -7.07
CA TYR A 141 -3.25 -5.30 -7.07
C TYR A 141 -3.38 -4.22 -8.14
N HIS A 142 -3.37 -2.97 -7.74
CA HIS A 142 -3.30 -1.82 -8.64
C HIS A 142 -1.87 -1.29 -8.60
N TYR A 143 -1.19 -1.25 -9.74
CA TYR A 143 0.13 -0.63 -9.88
C TYR A 143 0.01 0.61 -10.75
N TRP A 144 0.66 1.70 -10.36
CA TRP A 144 0.62 2.96 -11.11
C TRP A 144 1.85 3.83 -10.83
N TYR A 145 2.13 4.74 -11.75
CA TYR A 145 3.02 5.87 -11.49
C TYR A 145 2.21 7.02 -10.92
N ASP A 146 2.53 7.38 -9.69
CA ASP A 146 1.93 8.50 -9.00
C ASP A 146 2.70 9.79 -9.29
N PRO A 147 2.02 10.91 -9.60
CA PRO A 147 2.71 12.16 -9.90
C PRO A 147 3.45 12.76 -8.70
N TYR A 148 3.11 12.34 -7.47
CA TYR A 148 3.77 12.82 -6.25
C TYR A 148 4.76 11.80 -5.67
N PHE A 149 4.43 10.50 -5.74
CA PHE A 149 5.19 9.40 -5.12
C PHE A 149 5.99 8.52 -6.09
N GLY A 150 5.82 8.68 -7.40
CA GLY A 150 6.38 7.78 -8.39
C GLY A 150 5.76 6.40 -8.36
N PHE A 151 6.55 5.38 -8.69
CA PHE A 151 6.07 4.01 -8.75
C PHE A 151 5.52 3.56 -7.38
N MET A 152 4.26 3.15 -7.37
CA MET A 152 3.61 2.64 -6.17
C MET A 152 2.52 1.62 -6.51
N GLY A 153 1.98 0.99 -5.46
CA GLY A 153 0.89 0.06 -5.64
C GLY A 153 -0.03 -0.07 -4.44
N ALA A 154 -1.18 -0.67 -4.67
CA ALA A 154 -2.13 -0.98 -3.63
C ALA A 154 -2.76 -2.35 -3.86
N ARG A 155 -2.92 -3.10 -2.77
CA ARG A 155 -3.62 -4.38 -2.71
C ARG A 155 -4.94 -4.16 -2.00
N ILE A 156 -6.02 -4.56 -2.65
CA ILE A 156 -7.37 -4.52 -2.10
C ILE A 156 -7.89 -5.95 -1.98
N GLN A 157 -8.21 -6.35 -0.76
CA GLN A 157 -8.94 -7.58 -0.50
C GLN A 157 -10.36 -7.44 -1.01
N THR A 158 -10.87 -8.42 -1.77
CA THR A 158 -12.21 -8.31 -2.36
C THR A 158 -13.33 -8.87 -1.48
N TRP A 159 -13.02 -9.37 -0.29
CA TRP A 159 -14.01 -9.86 0.66
C TRP A 159 -13.98 -9.04 1.95
N PHE A 160 -15.07 -9.02 2.73
CA PHE A 160 -15.11 -8.34 4.02
C PHE A 160 -13.90 -8.73 4.90
N PRO A 161 -13.20 -7.77 5.54
CA PRO A 161 -13.56 -6.34 5.68
C PRO A 161 -12.98 -5.40 4.60
N PHE A 162 -12.61 -5.92 3.43
CA PHE A 162 -12.00 -5.18 2.32
C PHE A 162 -10.72 -4.44 2.71
N ALA A 163 -9.84 -5.12 3.47
CA ALA A 163 -8.58 -4.55 3.89
C ALA A 163 -7.73 -4.10 2.69
N ILE A 164 -7.13 -2.92 2.82
CA ILE A 164 -6.29 -2.30 1.80
C ILE A 164 -4.88 -2.15 2.33
N GLN A 165 -3.91 -2.47 1.49
CA GLN A 165 -2.51 -2.16 1.74
C GLN A 165 -1.99 -1.29 0.62
N ILE A 166 -1.28 -0.22 0.94
CA ILE A 166 -0.66 0.69 -0.03
C ILE A 166 0.83 0.65 0.24
N TRP A 167 1.66 0.39 -0.77
CA TRP A 167 3.11 0.46 -0.65
C TRP A 167 3.66 1.51 -1.60
N MET A 168 4.72 2.18 -1.14
CA MET A 168 5.48 3.16 -1.91
C MET A 168 6.94 3.12 -1.46
N ASN A 169 7.82 3.63 -2.32
CA ASN A 169 9.25 3.66 -2.09
C ASN A 169 9.73 5.11 -1.88
N GLY A 170 10.26 5.41 -0.70
CA GLY A 170 10.77 6.74 -0.38
C GLY A 170 12.05 7.11 -1.14
N ARG A 171 12.81 6.13 -1.64
CA ARG A 171 13.94 6.35 -2.55
C ARG A 171 13.45 6.74 -3.93
N GLU A 172 12.41 6.09 -4.45
CA GLU A 172 11.76 6.51 -5.70
C GLU A 172 11.25 7.95 -5.60
N TRP A 173 10.56 8.26 -4.50
CA TRP A 173 10.12 9.62 -4.22
C TRP A 173 11.27 10.62 -4.16
N LEU A 174 12.38 10.28 -3.49
CA LEU A 174 13.56 11.16 -3.41
C LEU A 174 14.16 11.41 -4.79
N ALA A 175 14.27 10.40 -5.65
CA ALA A 175 14.79 10.54 -7.01
C ALA A 175 14.01 11.61 -7.78
N GLN A 176 12.67 11.50 -7.79
CA GLN A 176 11.81 12.48 -8.44
C GLN A 176 11.97 13.90 -7.88
N ARG A 177 12.18 14.04 -6.56
CA ARG A 177 12.44 15.35 -5.93
C ARG A 177 13.80 15.91 -6.32
N MET A 178 14.81 15.06 -6.43
CA MET A 178 16.15 15.46 -6.86
C MET A 178 16.14 15.90 -8.33
N ASP A 179 15.45 15.16 -9.21
CA ASP A 179 15.24 15.56 -10.61
C ASP A 179 14.57 16.94 -10.71
N GLN A 180 13.48 17.15 -9.98
CA GLN A 180 12.75 18.43 -9.96
C GLN A 180 13.57 19.61 -9.42
N LYS A 181 14.58 19.34 -8.59
CA LYS A 181 15.43 20.35 -7.96
C LYS A 181 16.79 20.50 -8.63
N GLY A 182 17.06 19.75 -9.70
CA GLY A 182 18.36 19.74 -10.38
C GLY A 182 19.50 19.30 -9.46
N ILE A 183 19.24 18.30 -8.61
CA ILE A 183 20.28 17.68 -7.77
C ILE A 183 20.76 16.45 -8.54
N ASP A 184 21.99 16.48 -9.03
CA ASP A 184 22.56 15.33 -9.74
C ASP A 184 22.82 14.17 -8.78
N TYR A 185 22.54 12.95 -9.24
CA TYR A 185 22.79 11.72 -8.50
C TYR A 185 23.05 10.54 -9.43
N ILE A 186 23.66 9.50 -8.89
CA ILE A 186 23.73 8.17 -9.49
C ILE A 186 22.84 7.26 -8.65
N ARG A 187 22.00 6.47 -9.32
CA ARG A 187 21.12 5.50 -8.67
C ARG A 187 21.38 4.10 -9.22
N CYS A 188 21.52 3.14 -8.31
CA CYS A 188 21.58 1.73 -8.61
C CYS A 188 20.51 1.02 -7.77
N ASP A 189 19.43 0.60 -8.41
CA ASP A 189 18.22 0.08 -7.77
C ASP A 189 17.68 1.01 -6.66
N ASN A 190 17.78 0.58 -5.41
CA ASN A 190 17.32 1.31 -4.24
C ASN A 190 18.44 2.08 -3.52
N CYS A 191 19.66 2.04 -4.06
CA CYS A 191 20.85 2.69 -3.52
C CYS A 191 21.21 3.95 -4.33
N TYR A 192 21.81 4.92 -3.66
CA TYR A 192 22.37 6.13 -4.27
C TYR A 192 23.88 6.13 -4.07
N PRO A 193 24.69 5.54 -4.97
CA PRO A 193 26.16 5.53 -4.84
C PRO A 193 26.80 6.93 -4.87
N TRP A 194 26.11 7.92 -5.43
CA TRP A 194 26.60 9.28 -5.48
C TRP A 194 25.45 10.29 -5.54
N ILE A 195 25.62 11.42 -4.85
CA ILE A 195 24.71 12.57 -4.87
C ILE A 195 25.59 13.82 -4.81
N SER A 196 25.30 14.80 -5.67
CA SER A 196 26.03 16.07 -5.76
C SER A 196 25.96 16.90 -4.47
N ASP A 197 24.80 16.94 -3.81
CA ASP A 197 24.56 17.69 -2.57
C ASP A 197 23.70 16.89 -1.58
N PHE A 198 24.36 16.20 -0.66
CA PHE A 198 23.72 15.42 0.39
C PHE A 198 22.83 16.26 1.32
N ALA A 199 23.20 17.51 1.60
CA ALA A 199 22.41 18.36 2.50
C ALA A 199 21.09 18.76 1.83
N LYS A 200 21.09 19.08 0.53
CA LYS A 200 19.87 19.31 -0.24
C LYS A 200 19.02 18.05 -0.35
N ALA A 201 19.63 16.89 -0.63
CA ALA A 201 18.93 15.63 -0.72
C ALA A 201 18.29 15.22 0.62
N GLN A 202 19.01 15.39 1.74
CA GLN A 202 18.47 15.16 3.07
C GLN A 202 17.28 16.08 3.36
N ARG A 203 17.39 17.38 3.03
CA ARG A 203 16.25 18.32 3.16
C ARG A 203 15.03 17.88 2.36
N GLN A 204 15.21 17.28 1.18
CA GLN A 204 14.09 16.69 0.44
C GLN A 204 13.54 15.50 1.22
N MET A 205 14.37 14.55 1.64
CA MET A 205 13.94 13.39 2.43
C MET A 205 13.11 13.77 3.67
N ASP A 206 13.52 14.82 4.38
CA ASP A 206 12.83 15.35 5.56
C ASP A 206 11.44 15.93 5.24
N GLN A 207 11.23 16.46 4.02
CA GLN A 207 9.92 16.95 3.60
C GLN A 207 8.89 15.84 3.49
N MET A 208 9.30 14.61 3.20
CA MET A 208 8.36 13.49 3.12
C MET A 208 7.67 13.24 4.47
N LEU A 209 8.40 13.45 5.58
CA LEU A 209 7.87 13.35 6.95
C LEU A 209 6.80 14.42 7.24
N LYS A 210 6.86 15.55 6.54
CA LYS A 210 5.92 16.67 6.65
C LYS A 210 4.77 16.59 5.63
N THR A 211 4.66 15.49 4.90
CA THR A 211 3.58 15.29 3.93
C THR A 211 2.22 15.29 4.64
N ASP A 212 1.25 16.03 4.10
CA ASP A 212 -0.16 15.91 4.48
C ASP A 212 -0.71 14.56 4.00
N TRP A 213 -0.54 13.54 4.83
CA TRP A 213 -0.95 12.18 4.55
C TRP A 213 -2.47 12.05 4.37
N CYS A 214 -3.27 12.84 5.09
CA CYS A 214 -4.73 12.83 4.94
C CYS A 214 -5.15 13.27 3.53
N LYS A 215 -4.58 14.36 3.02
CA LYS A 215 -4.81 14.81 1.64
C LYS A 215 -4.35 13.78 0.63
N GLN A 216 -3.17 13.19 0.82
CA GLN A 216 -2.65 12.18 -0.11
C GLN A 216 -3.48 10.89 -0.11
N PHE A 217 -3.92 10.41 1.04
CA PHE A 217 -4.80 9.24 1.11
C PHE A 217 -6.16 9.49 0.48
N ASN A 218 -6.72 10.69 0.59
CA ASN A 218 -7.96 11.03 -0.13
C ASN A 218 -7.78 10.97 -1.66
N ARG A 219 -6.65 11.45 -2.16
CA ARG A 219 -6.30 11.37 -3.59
C ARG A 219 -6.11 9.91 -4.03
N ILE A 220 -5.36 9.12 -3.28
CA ILE A 220 -5.12 7.69 -3.58
C ILE A 220 -6.42 6.89 -3.51
N ALA A 221 -7.27 7.12 -2.50
CA ALA A 221 -8.55 6.44 -2.37
C ALA A 221 -9.49 6.77 -3.54
N SER A 222 -9.46 8.02 -4.02
CA SER A 222 -10.20 8.45 -5.20
C SER A 222 -9.65 7.79 -6.46
N PHE A 223 -8.32 7.71 -6.59
CA PHE A 223 -7.67 6.99 -7.68
C PHE A 223 -8.10 5.52 -7.69
N LEU A 224 -8.00 4.81 -6.57
CA LEU A 224 -8.42 3.40 -6.45
C LEU A 224 -9.92 3.17 -6.65
N ASN A 225 -10.70 4.24 -6.89
CA ASN A 225 -12.13 4.21 -7.12
C ASN A 225 -12.93 3.56 -5.99
N LEU A 226 -12.36 3.55 -4.77
CA LEU A 226 -12.98 2.94 -3.60
C LEU A 226 -14.32 3.60 -3.29
N ARG A 227 -14.45 4.91 -3.60
CA ARG A 227 -15.65 5.71 -3.27
C ARG A 227 -16.90 5.29 -4.01
N LYS A 228 -16.74 4.83 -5.25
CA LYS A 228 -17.85 4.32 -6.07
C LYS A 228 -18.08 2.83 -5.83
N ALA A 229 -17.01 2.07 -5.59
CA ALA A 229 -17.09 0.63 -5.33
C ALA A 229 -17.68 0.27 -3.96
N MET A 230 -17.49 1.12 -2.95
CA MET A 230 -17.89 0.85 -1.56
C MET A 230 -18.95 1.83 -1.06
N THR A 231 -19.60 2.58 -1.96
CA THR A 231 -20.56 3.64 -1.63
C THR A 231 -21.71 3.16 -0.73
N ALA A 232 -22.15 1.90 -0.86
CA ALA A 232 -23.22 1.32 -0.03
C ALA A 232 -22.77 1.02 1.42
N ILE A 233 -21.50 0.63 1.60
CA ILE A 233 -20.88 0.46 2.92
C ILE A 233 -20.50 1.83 3.53
N TRP A 234 -20.25 2.83 2.68
CA TRP A 234 -19.75 4.16 3.05
C TRP A 234 -20.80 5.26 3.24
N ARG A 235 -21.96 5.21 2.57
CA ARG A 235 -22.96 6.29 2.62
C ARG A 235 -23.62 6.49 3.99
N PRO A 236 -23.98 5.46 4.77
CA PRO A 236 -24.62 5.68 6.07
C PRO A 236 -23.66 6.20 7.15
N TRP A 237 -22.34 6.07 6.94
CA TRP A 237 -21.33 6.23 7.99
C TRP A 237 -20.18 7.18 7.62
N GLN A 238 -20.42 8.13 6.71
CA GLN A 238 -19.39 9.07 6.21
C GLN A 238 -18.65 9.83 7.33
N HIS A 239 -19.30 10.02 8.48
CA HIS A 239 -18.77 10.68 9.68
C HIS A 239 -17.93 9.76 10.59
N LEU A 240 -17.97 8.43 10.42
CA LEU A 240 -17.18 7.44 11.15
C LEU A 240 -15.97 6.91 10.36
N ILE A 241 -15.84 7.29 9.08
CA ILE A 241 -14.65 6.99 8.29
C ILE A 241 -13.53 7.94 8.72
N ARG A 242 -12.94 7.60 9.84
CA ARG A 242 -11.72 8.23 10.29
C ARG A 242 -10.59 7.39 9.64
N ILE A 243 -9.94 7.93 8.61
CA ILE A 243 -8.61 7.43 8.16
C ILE A 243 -7.64 7.81 9.28
N SER A 244 -7.74 7.16 10.43
CA SER A 244 -6.85 7.42 11.57
C SER A 244 -6.66 6.14 12.37
N GLU A 245 -5.73 5.33 11.91
CA GLU A 245 -4.88 4.54 12.78
C GLU A 245 -3.76 3.99 11.89
N LEU A 246 -2.72 4.80 11.75
CA LEU A 246 -1.43 4.37 11.25
C LEU A 246 -0.84 3.39 12.28
N LYS A 247 -1.33 2.15 12.31
CA LYS A 247 -0.51 1.03 12.77
C LYS A 247 0.37 0.62 11.59
N THR A 248 1.40 1.42 11.35
CA THR A 248 2.53 1.11 10.47
C THR A 248 3.31 -0.04 11.09
N TRP A 249 3.12 -1.25 10.57
CA TRP A 249 3.89 -2.42 11.03
C TRP A 249 5.29 -2.50 10.39
N TRP A 250 5.60 -1.62 9.41
CA TRP A 250 6.87 -1.56 8.70
C TRP A 250 7.18 -0.13 8.23
N LEU A 251 7.52 0.78 9.15
CA LEU A 251 8.34 1.94 8.81
C LEU A 251 9.80 1.52 9.02
N LEU A 252 10.50 1.24 7.93
CA LEU A 252 11.96 1.09 7.98
C LEU A 252 12.56 2.46 7.70
N SER A 253 13.12 3.07 8.76
CA SER A 253 14.08 4.14 8.57
C SER A 253 15.45 3.51 8.38
N VAL A 254 16.03 3.75 7.21
CA VAL A 254 17.35 3.25 6.84
C VAL A 254 18.26 4.45 6.68
N ASN A 255 19.28 4.55 7.53
CA ASN A 255 20.40 5.46 7.29
C ASN A 255 21.35 4.72 6.34
N VAL A 256 21.46 5.18 5.10
CA VAL A 256 22.37 4.59 4.11
C VAL A 256 23.64 5.42 4.08
N GLY A 257 24.76 4.80 4.45
CA GLY A 257 26.08 5.33 4.14
C GLY A 257 26.37 5.07 2.67
N VAL A 258 26.50 6.13 1.89
CA VAL A 258 26.80 6.05 0.46
C VAL A 258 28.29 5.83 0.27
N VAL A 259 28.72 4.80 -0.47
CA VAL A 259 30.14 4.41 -0.58
C VAL A 259 30.77 4.83 -1.91
N LYS A 260 32.00 5.36 -1.89
CA LYS A 260 32.80 5.72 -3.07
C LYS A 260 33.13 4.46 -3.93
N GLU A 261 32.91 4.56 -5.23
CA GLU A 261 32.86 3.48 -6.24
C GLU A 261 34.02 2.45 -6.31
N SER A 262 33.62 1.19 -6.58
CA SER A 262 34.10 0.32 -7.68
C SER A 262 34.61 -1.10 -7.37
N GLN A 263 34.55 -1.64 -6.14
CA GLN A 263 34.96 -3.05 -5.91
C GLN A 263 34.11 -3.90 -4.95
N TYR A 264 33.03 -3.39 -4.38
CA TYR A 264 32.15 -4.21 -3.54
C TYR A 264 30.68 -3.93 -3.85
N ALA A 265 29.93 -4.99 -4.13
CA ALA A 265 28.48 -4.94 -4.33
C ALA A 265 27.81 -4.14 -3.19
N PRO A 266 26.85 -3.24 -3.47
CA PRO A 266 26.30 -2.34 -2.47
C PRO A 266 25.31 -3.10 -1.57
N TYR A 267 25.82 -3.70 -0.49
CA TYR A 267 25.00 -4.23 0.60
C TYR A 267 25.33 -3.50 1.90
N VAL A 268 24.68 -2.36 2.12
CA VAL A 268 24.54 -1.86 3.48
C VAL A 268 23.19 -1.19 3.68
N HIS A 269 22.26 -1.94 4.26
CA HIS A 269 21.02 -1.42 4.82
C HIS A 269 21.06 -1.57 6.34
N GLY A 270 21.20 -0.45 7.06
CA GLY A 270 20.92 -0.38 8.50
C GLY A 270 19.43 -0.26 8.73
N VAL A 271 18.73 -1.39 8.94
CA VAL A 271 17.27 -1.43 9.12
C VAL A 271 16.92 -1.13 10.57
N SER A 272 16.18 -0.05 10.84
CA SER A 272 15.55 0.20 12.14
C SER A 272 14.03 0.30 12.00
N LYS A 273 13.29 -0.53 12.75
CA LYS A 273 11.83 -0.42 12.88
C LYS A 273 11.54 0.82 13.71
N ILE A 274 10.83 1.80 13.15
CA ILE A 274 10.24 2.88 13.93
C ILE A 274 8.83 2.45 14.35
N ASN A 275 8.69 2.02 15.60
CA ASN A 275 7.41 2.03 16.29
C ASN A 275 7.25 3.43 16.91
N ASN A 276 6.12 4.07 16.66
CA ASN A 276 5.64 5.34 17.21
C ASN A 276 6.01 6.60 16.40
N TYR A 277 5.05 6.99 15.55
CA TYR A 277 4.64 8.39 15.48
C TYR A 277 3.19 8.45 15.96
N SER A 278 2.98 8.87 17.20
CA SER A 278 1.70 9.40 17.64
C SER A 278 1.58 10.81 17.07
N LEU A 279 0.97 10.94 15.89
CA LEU A 279 0.58 12.24 15.36
C LEU A 279 -0.76 12.58 16.00
N GLN A 280 -0.75 13.61 16.86
CA GLN A 280 -1.93 14.21 17.49
C GLN A 280 -2.93 14.69 16.45
#